data_AF-J7SKC7-F1
#
_entry.id   AF-J7SKC7-F1
#
_cell.length_a   1.000
_cell.length_b   1.000
_cell.length_c   1.000
_cell.angle_alpha   90.00
_cell.angle_beta   90.00
_cell.angle_gamma   90.00
#
_symmetry.space_group_name_H-M   'P 1'
#
loop_
_entity.id
_entity.type
_entity.pdbx_description
1 polymer ?
#
loop_
_entity_poly.entity_id
_entity_poly.type
_entity_poly.pdbx_seq_one_letter_code
_entity_poly.pdbx_strand_id
1 'polypeptide(L)'
;MSMMDEDLNKLDEEKNGEGYLIFTLGEEEYGIEILKVQEIRGYEQVTRIANTPDFIKGVTNLRGVIIPIIDLRVKFSHQNVTYNDNTVVIVVNLKDRVVGIVVDGVSDVLVLKDEQIAPAPDFAVTLSTKYLTGLGTIGDRMLILVDIEKLLSSEEMALIDSMAE
;
A
#
# COMPACT_ATOMS: atom_id res chain seq x y z
N MET A 1 4.03 27.30 -35.72
CA MET A 1 4.41 26.84 -34.37
C MET A 1 5.82 27.34 -34.11
N SER A 2 6.00 28.15 -33.06
CA SER A 2 7.30 28.69 -32.67
C SER A 2 8.14 27.59 -32.02
N MET A 3 9.47 27.64 -32.15
CA MET A 3 10.39 26.79 -31.35
C MET A 3 10.13 26.90 -29.83
N MET A 4 9.59 28.03 -29.37
CA MET A 4 9.20 28.21 -27.96
C MET A 4 7.97 27.39 -27.55
N ASP A 5 7.08 27.04 -28.48
CA ASP A 5 5.90 26.22 -28.20
C ASP A 5 6.29 24.74 -28.01
N GLU A 6 7.34 24.27 -28.71
CA GLU A 6 7.85 22.90 -28.59
C GLU A 6 8.62 22.65 -27.29
N ASP A 7 9.35 23.65 -26.78
CA ASP A 7 10.06 23.55 -25.50
C ASP A 7 9.12 23.64 -24.29
N LEU A 8 8.01 24.37 -24.40
CA LEU A 8 6.96 24.41 -23.38
C LEU A 8 6.21 23.07 -23.28
N ASN A 9 5.97 22.38 -24.40
CA ASN A 9 5.34 21.05 -24.40
C ASN A 9 6.24 19.97 -23.79
N LYS A 10 7.57 20.06 -23.97
CA LYS A 10 8.53 19.10 -23.35
C LYS A 10 8.64 19.23 -21.83
N LEU A 11 8.44 20.43 -21.28
CA LEU A 11 8.47 20.67 -19.83
C LEU A 11 7.22 20.13 -19.12
N ASP A 12 6.09 20.00 -19.83
CA ASP A 12 4.86 19.39 -19.31
C ASP A 12 4.90 17.84 -19.37
N GLU A 13 5.58 17.25 -20.38
CA GLU A 13 5.75 15.80 -20.51
C GLU A 13 6.66 15.16 -19.43
N GLU A 14 7.58 15.93 -18.84
CA GLU A 14 8.46 15.44 -17.75
C GLU A 14 7.77 15.33 -16.39
N LYS A 15 6.51 15.78 -16.25
CA LYS A 15 5.71 15.71 -15.02
C LYS A 15 4.70 14.57 -14.96
N ASN A 16 4.63 13.71 -15.97
CA ASN A 16 3.51 12.77 -16.13
C ASN A 16 3.80 11.38 -15.53
N GLY A 17 4.13 11.35 -14.24
CA GLY A 17 4.36 10.10 -13.51
C GLY A 17 3.78 10.16 -12.10
N GLU A 18 3.21 9.04 -11.66
CA GLU A 18 2.66 8.89 -10.32
C GLU A 18 3.73 8.33 -9.38
N GLY A 19 3.79 8.86 -8.17
CA GLY A 19 4.72 8.40 -7.14
C GLY A 19 4.15 7.21 -6.37
N TYR A 20 4.96 6.18 -6.18
CA TYR A 20 4.62 4.96 -5.46
C TYR A 20 5.63 4.68 -4.36
N LEU A 21 5.13 4.35 -3.17
CA LEU A 21 5.92 3.71 -2.14
C LEU A 21 5.99 2.21 -2.43
N ILE A 22 7.20 1.68 -2.57
CA ILE A 22 7.45 0.26 -2.82
C ILE A 22 7.78 -0.43 -1.50
N PHE A 23 7.11 -1.55 -1.25
CA PHE A 23 7.30 -2.37 -0.07
C PHE A 23 7.27 -3.85 -0.44
N THR A 24 7.81 -4.69 0.45
CA THR A 24 7.89 -6.13 0.23
C THR A 24 6.92 -6.89 1.11
N LEU A 25 6.33 -7.95 0.55
CA LEU A 25 5.66 -9.01 1.29
C LEU A 25 6.25 -10.34 0.78
N GLY A 26 6.97 -11.05 1.64
CA GLY A 26 7.76 -12.21 1.24
C GLY A 26 8.79 -11.86 0.15
N GLU A 27 8.66 -12.50 -1.01
CA GLU A 27 9.55 -12.30 -2.18
C GLU A 27 8.95 -11.34 -3.23
N GLU A 28 7.73 -10.84 -3.00
CA GLU A 28 7.00 -9.99 -3.94
C GLU A 28 7.13 -8.50 -3.57
N GLU A 29 7.30 -7.64 -4.58
CA GLU A 29 7.30 -6.18 -4.43
C GLU A 29 5.92 -5.61 -4.77
N TYR A 30 5.40 -4.77 -3.88
CA TYR A 30 4.11 -4.10 -4.01
C TYR A 30 4.30 -2.59 -4.01
N GLY A 31 3.41 -1.89 -4.70
CA GLY A 31 3.38 -0.43 -4.77
C GLY A 31 2.03 0.13 -4.33
N ILE A 32 2.05 1.18 -3.53
CA ILE A 32 0.87 2.02 -3.24
C ILE A 32 1.21 3.48 -3.54
N GLU A 33 0.21 4.27 -3.91
CA GLU A 33 0.38 5.70 -4.15
C GLU A 33 1.02 6.40 -2.95
N ILE A 34 2.13 7.12 -3.18
CA ILE A 34 2.88 7.81 -2.13
C ILE A 34 2.02 8.88 -1.45
N LEU A 35 1.06 9.47 -2.16
CA LEU A 35 0.15 10.50 -1.64
C LEU A 35 -0.80 9.97 -0.57
N LYS A 36 -1.01 8.65 -0.50
CA LYS A 36 -1.80 8.00 0.54
C LYS A 36 -0.98 7.68 1.79
N VAL A 37 0.35 7.72 1.70
CA VAL A 37 1.25 7.39 2.81
C VAL A 37 1.42 8.61 3.71
N GLN A 38 1.10 8.46 4.98
CA GLN A 38 1.25 9.50 5.98
C GLN A 38 2.61 9.42 6.70
N GLU A 39 3.00 8.22 7.14
CA GLU A 39 4.31 7.97 7.75
C GLU A 39 4.65 6.47 7.74
N ILE A 40 5.93 6.14 7.95
CA ILE A 40 6.42 4.77 8.10
C ILE A 40 7.04 4.64 9.49
N ARG A 41 6.74 3.53 10.18
CA ARG A 41 7.20 3.25 11.54
C ARG A 41 7.72 1.82 11.66
N GLY A 42 8.61 1.59 12.60
CA GLY A 42 8.94 0.23 13.03
C GLY A 42 7.71 -0.45 13.62
N TYR A 43 7.63 -1.78 13.47
CA TYR A 43 6.54 -2.54 14.07
C TYR A 43 6.69 -2.61 15.59
N GLU A 44 5.66 -2.12 16.29
CA GLU A 44 5.55 -2.17 17.74
C GLU A 44 4.38 -3.05 18.18
N GLN A 45 4.33 -3.37 19.47
CA GLN A 45 3.27 -4.18 20.03
C GLN A 45 1.91 -3.48 19.89
N VAL A 46 0.93 -4.20 19.32
CA VAL A 46 -0.43 -3.69 19.15
C VAL A 46 -1.37 -4.25 20.21
N THR A 47 -2.41 -3.49 20.54
CA THR A 47 -3.50 -3.92 21.41
C THR A 47 -4.47 -4.77 20.61
N ARG A 48 -4.49 -6.08 20.86
CA ARG A 48 -5.40 -7.01 20.15
C ARG A 48 -6.87 -6.73 20.48
N ILE A 49 -7.71 -6.83 19.47
CA ILE A 49 -9.17 -6.78 19.62
C ILE A 49 -9.71 -8.21 19.58
N ALA A 50 -10.67 -8.51 20.46
CA ALA A 50 -11.32 -9.82 20.47
C ALA A 50 -12.32 -9.95 19.30
N ASN A 51 -12.47 -11.17 18.78
CA ASN A 51 -13.43 -11.51 17.72
C ASN A 51 -13.20 -10.80 16.36
N THR A 52 -11.98 -10.34 16.09
CA THR A 52 -11.60 -9.83 14.76
C THR A 52 -10.95 -10.93 13.91
N PRO A 53 -11.10 -10.88 12.58
CA PRO A 53 -10.31 -11.69 11.66
C PRO A 53 -8.80 -11.62 11.93
N ASP A 54 -8.06 -12.70 11.66
CA ASP A 54 -6.62 -12.82 11.99
C ASP A 54 -5.73 -11.78 11.29
N PHE A 55 -6.16 -11.27 10.13
CA PHE A 55 -5.45 -10.21 9.42
C PHE A 55 -5.55 -8.86 10.12
N ILE A 56 -6.51 -8.67 11.04
CA ILE A 56 -6.60 -7.51 11.91
C ILE A 56 -5.81 -7.84 13.17
N LYS A 57 -4.65 -7.20 13.31
CA LYS A 57 -3.81 -7.42 14.50
C LYS A 57 -4.36 -6.72 15.74
N GLY A 58 -5.15 -5.67 15.53
CA GLY A 58 -5.75 -4.88 16.60
C GLY A 58 -5.59 -3.40 16.32
N VAL A 59 -5.30 -2.62 17.35
CA VAL A 59 -5.14 -1.17 17.28
C VAL A 59 -3.84 -0.72 17.93
N THR A 60 -3.34 0.44 17.50
CA THR A 60 -2.25 1.15 18.17
C THR A 60 -2.60 2.62 18.39
N ASN A 61 -1.95 3.25 19.36
CA ASN A 61 -2.10 4.68 19.59
C ASN A 61 -0.99 5.43 18.85
N LEU A 62 -1.37 6.21 17.83
CA LEU A 62 -0.48 7.09 17.10
C LEU A 62 -0.82 8.54 17.44
N ARG A 63 0.04 9.19 18.24
CA ARG A 63 -0.10 10.61 18.62
C ARG A 63 -1.46 10.95 19.24
N GLY A 64 -2.02 10.04 20.05
CA GLY A 64 -3.32 10.20 20.69
C GLY A 64 -4.50 9.70 19.85
N VAL A 65 -4.27 9.28 18.60
CA VAL A 65 -5.31 8.71 17.72
C VAL A 65 -5.19 7.19 17.72
N ILE A 66 -6.30 6.49 17.96
CA ILE A 66 -6.35 5.03 17.85
C ILE A 66 -6.49 4.67 16.38
N ILE A 67 -5.51 3.96 15.84
CA ILE A 67 -5.53 3.50 14.45
C ILE A 67 -5.58 1.97 14.39
N PRO A 68 -6.40 1.37 13.52
CA PRO A 68 -6.39 -0.06 13.28
C PRO A 68 -5.12 -0.50 12.55
N ILE A 69 -4.58 -1.65 12.96
CA ILE A 69 -3.39 -2.26 12.36
C ILE A 69 -3.77 -3.57 11.67
N ILE A 70 -3.43 -3.64 10.39
CA ILE A 70 -3.77 -4.72 9.48
C ILE A 70 -2.51 -5.37 8.96
N ASP A 71 -2.38 -6.67 9.13
CA ASP A 71 -1.23 -7.41 8.62
C ASP A 71 -1.53 -7.91 7.20
N LEU A 72 -0.91 -7.26 6.21
CA LEU A 72 -1.12 -7.62 4.80
C LEU A 72 -0.56 -9.00 4.48
N ARG A 73 0.45 -9.48 5.22
CA ARG A 73 1.03 -10.81 5.01
C ARG A 73 0.02 -11.88 5.37
N VAL A 74 -0.72 -11.67 6.46
CA VAL A 74 -1.84 -12.54 6.84
C VAL A 74 -3.01 -12.39 5.86
N LYS A 75 -3.35 -11.15 5.47
CA LYS A 75 -4.45 -10.90 4.51
C LYS A 75 -4.20 -11.56 3.16
N PHE A 76 -2.95 -11.59 2.69
CA PHE A 76 -2.56 -12.15 1.40
C PHE A 76 -2.12 -13.61 1.51
N SER A 77 -2.39 -14.26 2.66
CA SER A 77 -2.12 -15.68 2.89
C SER A 77 -0.65 -16.08 2.69
N HIS A 78 0.30 -15.18 2.96
CA HIS A 78 1.71 -15.55 3.00
C HIS A 78 1.94 -16.56 4.13
N GLN A 79 2.57 -17.68 3.78
CA GLN A 79 2.94 -18.71 4.76
C GLN A 79 4.11 -18.20 5.61
N ASN A 80 4.09 -18.48 6.92
CA ASN A 80 5.17 -18.16 7.88
C ASN A 80 5.47 -16.67 8.12
N VAL A 81 4.45 -15.89 8.48
CA VAL A 81 4.63 -14.50 8.94
C VAL A 81 5.54 -14.46 10.17
N THR A 82 6.74 -13.92 10.01
CA THR A 82 7.73 -13.76 11.08
C THR A 82 7.94 -12.28 11.36
N TYR A 83 7.81 -11.88 12.62
CA TYR A 83 8.06 -10.51 13.04
C TYR A 83 9.53 -10.38 13.41
N ASN A 84 10.23 -9.49 12.70
CA ASN A 84 11.64 -9.20 12.91
C ASN A 84 11.86 -7.68 12.87
N ASP A 85 13.11 -7.25 13.06
CA ASP A 85 13.48 -5.82 13.09
C ASP A 85 13.25 -5.10 11.74
N ASN A 86 13.04 -5.83 10.65
CA ASN A 86 12.72 -5.27 9.35
C ASN A 86 11.22 -5.02 9.16
N THR A 87 10.37 -5.62 10.00
CA THR A 87 8.93 -5.45 9.91
C THR A 87 8.54 -4.01 10.22
N VAL A 88 7.83 -3.39 9.29
CA VAL A 88 7.41 -1.99 9.39
C VAL A 88 5.89 -1.85 9.26
N VAL A 89 5.39 -0.77 9.84
CA VAL A 89 4.01 -0.31 9.71
C VAL A 89 4.01 0.91 8.80
N ILE A 90 3.32 0.81 7.68
CA ILE A 90 3.02 1.96 6.82
C ILE A 90 1.68 2.52 7.27
N VAL A 91 1.67 3.76 7.70
CA VAL A 91 0.45 4.47 8.07
C VAL A 91 -0.10 5.13 6.81
N VAL A 92 -1.29 4.72 6.40
CA VAL A 92 -1.98 5.23 5.22
C VAL A 92 -3.20 6.05 5.62
N ASN A 93 -3.39 7.17 4.94
CA ASN A 93 -4.56 8.02 5.08
C ASN A 93 -5.50 7.78 3.90
N LEU A 94 -6.64 7.19 4.20
CA LEU A 94 -7.75 7.02 3.28
C LEU A 94 -8.74 8.16 3.54
N LYS A 95 -9.59 8.51 2.56
CA LYS A 95 -10.46 9.70 2.62
C LYS A 95 -11.11 9.97 3.99
N ASP A 96 -11.62 8.93 4.63
CA ASP A 96 -12.39 9.04 5.88
C ASP A 96 -11.70 8.39 7.10
N ARG A 97 -10.49 7.83 6.95
CA ARG A 97 -9.84 7.07 8.03
C ARG A 97 -8.33 6.91 7.85
N VAL A 98 -7.63 6.77 8.98
CA VAL A 98 -6.20 6.43 9.02
C VAL A 98 -6.06 4.97 9.43
N VAL A 99 -5.27 4.20 8.70
CA VAL A 99 -5.04 2.77 8.94
C VAL A 99 -3.54 2.48 8.90
N GLY A 100 -3.05 1.59 9.75
CA GLY A 100 -1.70 1.06 9.63
C GLY A 100 -1.70 -0.30 8.94
N ILE A 101 -0.85 -0.48 7.94
CA ILE A 101 -0.61 -1.76 7.29
C ILE A 101 0.77 -2.29 7.67
N VAL A 102 0.85 -3.56 8.08
CA VAL A 102 2.10 -4.23 8.41
C VAL A 102 2.64 -4.95 7.19
N VAL A 103 3.91 -4.71 6.89
CA VAL A 103 4.64 -5.25 5.73
C VAL A 103 6.03 -5.72 6.17
N ASP A 104 6.75 -6.48 5.33
CA ASP A 104 8.07 -7.02 5.69
C ASP A 104 9.19 -5.99 5.62
N GLY A 105 9.00 -4.94 4.82
CA GLY A 105 9.97 -3.86 4.66
C GLY A 105 9.50 -2.86 3.62
N VAL A 106 10.09 -1.66 3.65
CA VAL A 106 9.94 -0.67 2.58
C VAL A 106 11.22 -0.68 1.76
N SER A 107 11.08 -0.79 0.44
CA SER A 107 12.21 -0.81 -0.50
C SER A 107 12.63 0.62 -0.86
N ASP A 108 11.80 1.34 -1.61
CA ASP A 108 12.12 2.63 -2.21
C ASP A 108 10.85 3.44 -2.51
N VAL A 109 11.00 4.70 -2.93
CA VAL A 109 9.94 5.48 -3.58
C VAL A 109 10.28 5.64 -5.05
N LEU A 110 9.38 5.23 -5.93
CA LEU A 110 9.58 5.25 -7.38
C LEU A 110 8.49 6.09 -8.05
N VAL A 111 8.83 6.73 -9.17
CA VAL A 111 7.86 7.41 -10.02
C VAL A 111 7.64 6.56 -11.25
N LEU A 112 6.38 6.17 -11.50
CA LEU A 112 5.96 5.37 -12.63
C LEU A 112 5.18 6.24 -13.62
N LYS A 113 5.57 6.19 -14.89
CA LYS A 113 4.76 6.74 -15.99
C LYS A 113 3.66 5.76 -16.38
N ASP A 114 2.56 6.25 -16.94
CA ASP A 114 1.43 5.44 -17.39
C ASP A 114 1.85 4.29 -18.33
N GLU A 115 2.83 4.54 -19.20
CA GLU A 115 3.39 3.56 -20.14
C GLU A 115 4.09 2.38 -19.45
N GLN A 116 4.51 2.57 -18.21
CA GLN A 116 5.17 1.55 -17.38
C GLN A 116 4.17 0.75 -16.56
N ILE A 117 2.89 1.11 -16.58
CA ILE A 117 1.82 0.46 -15.85
C ILE A 117 0.99 -0.36 -16.83
N ALA A 118 1.13 -1.68 -16.75
CA ALA A 118 0.29 -2.62 -17.48
C ALA A 118 -0.96 -2.98 -16.65
N PRO A 119 -2.09 -3.31 -17.30
CA PRO A 119 -3.24 -3.85 -16.58
C PRO A 119 -2.86 -5.16 -15.87
N ALA A 120 -3.44 -5.38 -14.69
CA ALA A 120 -3.22 -6.62 -13.96
C ALA A 120 -3.72 -7.82 -14.78
N PRO A 121 -2.90 -8.87 -14.98
CA PRO A 121 -3.34 -10.06 -15.69
C PRO A 121 -4.45 -10.77 -14.91
N ASP A 122 -5.40 -11.38 -15.61
CA ASP A 122 -6.53 -12.11 -15.01
C ASP A 122 -6.10 -13.25 -14.07
N PHE A 123 -4.84 -13.68 -14.16
CA PHE A 123 -4.23 -14.73 -13.34
C PHE A 123 -3.28 -14.18 -12.25
N ALA A 124 -3.41 -12.93 -11.81
CA ALA A 124 -2.67 -12.49 -10.62
C ALA A 124 -3.06 -13.38 -9.41
N VAL A 125 -2.21 -14.36 -9.08
CA VAL A 125 -2.55 -15.56 -8.29
C VAL A 125 -2.69 -15.25 -6.80
N THR A 126 -2.00 -14.22 -6.32
CA THR A 126 -1.86 -13.94 -4.89
C THR A 126 -2.93 -12.97 -4.35
N LEU A 127 -3.45 -12.07 -5.19
CA LEU A 127 -4.45 -11.08 -4.79
C LEU A 127 -5.65 -11.10 -5.73
N SER A 128 -6.86 -10.95 -5.18
CA SER A 128 -8.05 -10.73 -6.01
C SER A 128 -7.81 -9.52 -6.92
N THR A 129 -7.97 -9.71 -8.23
CA THR A 129 -7.78 -8.68 -9.27
C THR A 129 -8.53 -7.38 -8.99
N LYS A 130 -9.61 -7.42 -8.20
CA LYS A 130 -10.40 -6.26 -7.76
C LYS A 130 -9.64 -5.22 -6.91
N TYR A 131 -8.50 -5.57 -6.34
CA TYR A 131 -7.67 -4.66 -5.52
C TYR A 131 -6.41 -4.18 -6.25
N LEU A 132 -6.16 -4.69 -7.45
CA LEU A 132 -4.98 -4.33 -8.23
C LEU A 132 -5.29 -3.13 -9.11
N THR A 133 -4.41 -2.13 -9.04
CA THR A 133 -4.38 -1.04 -10.02
C THR A 133 -3.73 -1.51 -11.31
N GLY A 134 -2.66 -2.30 -11.21
CA GLY A 134 -1.90 -2.80 -12.36
C GLY A 134 -0.58 -3.44 -11.97
N LEU A 135 0.27 -3.65 -12.97
CA LEU A 135 1.66 -4.09 -12.81
C LEU A 135 2.59 -3.00 -13.33
N GLY A 136 3.42 -2.45 -12.46
CA GLY A 136 4.47 -1.51 -12.80
C GLY A 136 5.74 -2.24 -13.22
N THR A 137 6.40 -1.80 -14.31
CA THR A 137 7.70 -2.35 -14.73
C THR A 137 8.76 -1.25 -14.80
N ILE A 138 9.85 -1.41 -14.04
CA ILE A 138 11.02 -0.51 -14.07
C ILE A 138 12.27 -1.37 -14.28
N GLY A 139 12.82 -1.33 -15.50
CA GLY A 139 13.91 -2.22 -15.88
C GLY A 139 13.46 -3.68 -15.79
N ASP A 140 14.15 -4.46 -14.97
CA ASP A 140 13.82 -5.88 -14.71
C ASP A 140 12.95 -6.08 -13.45
N ARG A 141 12.55 -5.00 -12.76
CA ARG A 141 11.69 -5.07 -11.57
C ARG A 141 10.21 -5.07 -11.96
N MET A 142 9.47 -6.01 -11.41
CA MET A 142 8.02 -6.09 -11.51
C MET A 142 7.39 -5.69 -10.18
N LEU A 143 6.48 -4.71 -10.22
CA LEU A 143 5.84 -4.11 -9.05
C LEU A 143 4.34 -4.36 -9.14
N ILE A 144 3.76 -4.95 -8.10
CA ILE A 144 2.32 -5.18 -8.01
C ILE A 144 1.67 -3.91 -7.44
N LEU A 145 0.97 -3.14 -8.28
CA LEU A 145 0.35 -1.89 -7.85
C LEU A 145 -1.03 -2.17 -7.25
N VAL A 146 -1.23 -1.72 -6.01
CA VAL A 146 -2.41 -2.02 -5.22
C VAL A 146 -3.20 -0.76 -4.94
N ASP A 147 -4.51 -0.82 -5.19
CA ASP A 147 -5.45 0.20 -4.75
C ASP A 147 -5.73 -0.01 -3.25
N ILE A 148 -5.00 0.73 -2.43
CA ILE A 148 -5.08 0.61 -0.97
C ILE A 148 -6.44 1.06 -0.43
N GLU A 149 -7.13 1.99 -1.11
CA GLU A 149 -8.47 2.40 -0.71
C GLU A 149 -9.46 1.25 -0.90
N LYS A 150 -9.47 0.60 -2.07
CA LYS A 150 -10.33 -0.57 -2.32
C LYS A 150 -9.97 -1.76 -1.43
N LEU A 151 -8.69 -1.98 -1.18
CA LEU A 151 -8.23 -3.08 -0.34
C LEU A 151 -8.73 -2.92 1.10
N LEU A 152 -8.77 -1.67 1.58
CA LEU A 152 -9.12 -1.32 2.95
C LEU A 152 -10.57 -0.84 3.12
N SER A 153 -11.36 -0.74 2.04
CA SER A 153 -12.78 -0.35 2.10
C SER A 153 -13.74 -1.53 2.28
N SER A 154 -13.24 -2.76 2.44
CA SER A 154 -14.08 -3.96 2.61
C SER A 154 -14.96 -3.86 3.84
N GLU A 155 -16.16 -4.46 3.81
CA GLU A 155 -17.12 -4.54 4.94
C GLU A 155 -16.46 -5.00 6.25
N GLU A 156 -15.41 -5.82 6.16
CA GLU A 156 -14.60 -6.30 7.28
C GLU A 156 -13.95 -5.16 8.10
N MET A 157 -13.67 -4.00 7.49
CA MET A 157 -13.11 -2.83 8.17
C MET A 157 -14.17 -1.90 8.75
N ALA A 158 -15.39 -1.90 8.20
CA ALA A 158 -16.51 -1.16 8.78
C ALA A 158 -16.88 -1.66 10.19
N LEU A 159 -16.69 -2.96 10.44
CA LEU A 159 -16.84 -3.57 11.77
C LEU A 159 -15.85 -3.00 12.80
N ILE A 160 -14.62 -2.69 12.40
CA ILE A 160 -13.58 -2.23 13.33
C ILE A 160 -13.86 -0.80 13.81
N ASP A 161 -14.33 0.09 12.92
CA ASP A 161 -14.62 1.48 13.31
C ASP A 161 -15.67 1.54 14.42
N SER A 162 -16.67 0.66 14.36
CA SER A 162 -17.73 0.59 15.37
C SER A 162 -17.24 0.13 16.75
N MET A 163 -16.06 -0.47 16.82
CA MET A 163 -15.44 -0.98 18.05
C MET A 163 -14.35 -0.05 18.61
N ALA A 164 -13.86 0.90 17.81
CA ALA A 164 -12.84 1.87 18.20
C ALA A 164 -13.43 3.19 18.75
N GLU A 165 -14.75 3.35 18.66
CA GLU A 165 -15.57 4.43 19.22
C GLU A 165 -16.02 4.11 20.66
#